data_AF-A0AAD6G3Q5-F1
#
_entry.id   AF-A0AAD6G3Q5-F1
#
_cell.length_a   1.000
_cell.length_b   1.000
_cell.length_c   1.000
_cell.angle_alpha   90.00
_cell.angle_beta   90.00
_cell.angle_gamma   90.00
#
_symmetry.space_group_name_H-M   'P 1'
#
loop_
_entity.id
_entity.type
_entity.pdbx_description
1 polymer ?
#
loop_
_entity_poly.entity_id
_entity_poly.type
_entity_poly.pdbx_seq_one_letter_code
_entity_poly.pdbx_strand_id
1 'polypeptide(L)'
;MDANCGCSYVKSTISDLLQNKVDMSKLVITKALSQKEYAAKQAHVELAKRMTKRDAGSAPALGDRVAYVMIKGAANSKGYERAEDPIFVLENNIPIDTKYYLDNQLANPLGRIFEPILGEKKANQLLTGEHTRSISVAAPSLGGLMKFTKRTQTCMGCKKPLSGKEEMAGAVCENCRPRIGELYTKSLTKVSDLEVRFGRLWTQCQRCQGSLHCEVICSSRDCPIFYMRMKAKKDVEDSQKELARFDFDAGAW
;
A
#
# COMPACT_ATOMS: atom_id res chain seq x y z
N MET A 1 -7.54 16.76 28.15
CA MET A 1 -7.51 15.90 26.95
C MET A 1 -8.13 14.57 27.33
N ASP A 2 -9.18 14.12 26.64
CA ASP A 2 -9.88 12.88 26.98
C ASP A 2 -9.04 11.66 26.55
N ALA A 3 -8.51 10.92 27.53
CA ALA A 3 -7.67 9.74 27.30
C ALA A 3 -8.39 8.65 26.48
N ASN A 4 -9.72 8.60 26.54
CA ASN A 4 -10.52 7.63 25.79
C ASN A 4 -10.53 7.94 24.29
N CYS A 5 -10.59 9.22 23.91
CA CYS A 5 -10.52 9.64 22.51
C CYS A 5 -9.17 9.26 21.90
N GLY A 6 -8.07 9.51 22.63
CA GLY A 6 -6.72 9.12 22.20
C GLY A 6 -6.58 7.60 22.01
N CYS A 7 -7.10 6.80 22.94
CA CYS A 7 -7.07 5.34 22.83
C CYS A 7 -7.85 4.83 21.61
N SER A 8 -9.05 5.37 21.36
CA SER A 8 -9.88 4.99 20.21
C SER A 8 -9.20 5.33 18.88
N TYR A 9 -8.57 6.51 18.79
CA TYR A 9 -7.82 6.91 17.59
C TYR A 9 -6.60 6.01 17.32
N VAL A 10 -5.87 5.61 18.36
CA VAL A 10 -4.76 4.66 18.21
C VAL A 10 -5.26 3.31 17.69
N LYS A 11 -6.35 2.78 18.28
CA LYS A 11 -6.95 1.51 17.84
C LYS A 11 -7.42 1.56 16.38
N SER A 12 -8.07 2.65 15.95
CA SER A 12 -8.50 2.81 14.56
C SER A 12 -7.31 2.87 13.60
N THR A 13 -6.26 3.61 13.97
CA THR A 13 -5.04 3.73 13.15
C THR A 13 -4.33 2.39 13.01
N ILE A 14 -4.23 1.60 14.08
CA ILE A 14 -3.64 0.25 14.04
C ILE A 14 -4.48 -0.68 13.17
N SER A 15 -5.82 -0.62 13.27
CA SER A 15 -6.72 -1.39 12.41
C SER A 15 -6.52 -1.05 10.93
N ASP A 16 -6.43 0.25 10.60
CA ASP A 16 -6.18 0.71 9.24
C ASP A 16 -4.82 0.26 8.71
N LEU A 17 -3.79 0.24 9.56
CA LEU A 17 -2.46 -0.26 9.21
C LEU A 17 -2.53 -1.76 8.85
N LEU A 18 -3.12 -2.58 9.70
CA LEU A 18 -3.22 -4.04 9.51
C LEU A 18 -4.12 -4.45 8.34
N GLN A 19 -5.03 -3.56 7.94
CA GLN A 19 -5.92 -3.74 6.79
C GLN A 19 -5.37 -3.16 5.48
N ASN A 20 -4.11 -2.69 5.45
CA ASN A 20 -3.48 -2.02 4.30
C ASN A 20 -4.24 -0.77 3.82
N LYS A 21 -4.93 -0.05 4.72
CA LYS A 21 -5.63 1.20 4.41
C LYS A 21 -4.76 2.44 4.61
N VAL A 22 -3.60 2.29 5.27
CA VAL A 22 -2.62 3.37 5.43
C VAL A 22 -1.88 3.61 4.12
N ASP A 23 -1.80 4.87 3.72
CA ASP A 23 -1.06 5.28 2.53
C ASP A 23 0.43 4.95 2.66
N MET A 24 1.02 4.34 1.62
CA MET A 24 2.41 3.91 1.63
C MET A 24 3.38 5.06 1.91
N SER A 25 3.06 6.30 1.53
CA SER A 25 3.87 7.49 1.84
C SER A 25 4.13 7.66 3.35
N LYS A 26 3.21 7.21 4.21
CA LYS A 26 3.35 7.24 5.68
C LYS A 26 4.23 6.11 6.22
N LEU A 27 4.53 5.11 5.40
CA LEU A 27 5.34 3.95 5.76
C LEU A 27 6.78 4.06 5.25
N VAL A 28 7.08 5.05 4.40
CA VAL A 28 8.43 5.26 3.86
C VAL A 28 9.38 5.70 4.96
N ILE A 29 10.46 4.92 5.13
CA ILE A 29 11.58 5.25 6.01
C ILE A 29 12.71 5.80 5.15
N THR A 30 13.31 6.92 5.55
CA THR A 30 14.45 7.51 4.83
C THR A 30 15.71 7.51 5.70
N LYS A 31 16.83 7.07 5.14
CA LYS A 31 18.14 7.09 5.83
C LYS A 31 19.25 7.55 4.87
N ALA A 32 20.15 8.39 5.38
CA ALA A 32 21.27 8.91 4.60
C ALA A 32 22.31 7.82 4.31
N LEU A 33 22.75 7.72 3.07
CA LEU A 33 23.81 6.81 2.64
C LEU A 33 25.18 7.45 2.88
N SER A 34 25.68 7.36 4.11
CA SER A 34 26.96 7.99 4.47
C SER A 34 28.20 7.21 4.00
N GLN A 35 28.09 5.89 3.83
CA GLN A 35 29.20 5.02 3.43
C GLN A 35 28.68 3.92 2.49
N LYS A 36 29.54 3.47 1.56
CA LYS A 36 29.21 2.36 0.63
C LYS A 36 29.22 1.00 1.31
N GLU A 37 30.02 0.86 2.37
CA GLU A 37 30.15 -0.36 3.15
C GLU A 37 30.22 -0.02 4.63
N TYR A 38 29.47 -0.77 5.43
CA TYR A 38 29.47 -0.69 6.89
C TYR A 38 29.86 -2.06 7.43
N ALA A 39 30.47 -2.08 8.63
CA ALA A 39 30.83 -3.33 9.31
C ALA A 39 29.63 -4.27 9.53
N ALA A 40 28.43 -3.71 9.75
CA ALA A 40 27.18 -4.46 9.82
C ALA A 40 26.27 -4.12 8.64
N LYS A 41 25.68 -5.14 8.00
CA LYS A 41 24.74 -4.96 6.89
C LYS A 41 23.54 -4.12 7.30
N GLN A 42 23.29 -3.04 6.56
CA GLN A 42 22.20 -2.11 6.80
C GLN A 42 21.17 -2.18 5.67
N ALA A 43 19.88 -2.01 5.99
CA ALA A 43 18.77 -2.02 5.04
C ALA A 43 18.96 -1.07 3.86
N HIS A 44 19.14 0.23 4.13
CA HIS A 44 19.34 1.26 3.11
C HIS A 44 20.59 1.03 2.21
N VAL A 45 21.63 0.36 2.72
CA VAL A 45 22.87 0.09 1.98
C VAL A 45 22.70 -1.10 1.06
N GLU A 46 22.15 -2.20 1.57
CA GLU A 46 21.85 -3.39 0.77
C GLU A 46 20.79 -3.09 -0.30
N LEU A 47 19.81 -2.23 0.02
CA LEU A 47 18.86 -1.73 -0.97
C LEU A 47 19.55 -0.90 -2.05
N ALA A 48 20.41 0.05 -1.68
CA ALA A 48 21.14 0.85 -2.68
C ALA A 48 21.94 -0.06 -3.64
N LYS A 49 22.64 -1.07 -3.11
CA LYS A 49 23.34 -2.09 -3.91
C LYS A 49 22.39 -2.86 -4.84
N ARG A 50 21.20 -3.23 -4.35
CA ARG A 50 20.16 -3.91 -5.15
C ARG A 50 19.61 -3.01 -6.26
N MET A 51 19.35 -1.73 -5.96
CA MET A 51 18.91 -0.74 -6.93
C MET A 51 19.96 -0.56 -8.04
N THR A 52 21.25 -0.39 -7.68
CA THR A 52 22.34 -0.29 -8.68
C THR A 52 22.43 -1.50 -9.60
N LYS A 53 22.21 -2.72 -9.08
CA LYS A 53 22.18 -3.94 -9.89
C LYS A 53 20.97 -4.02 -10.82
N ARG A 54 19.85 -3.42 -10.41
CA ARG A 54 18.59 -3.41 -11.19
C ARG A 54 18.65 -2.36 -12.30
N ASP A 55 19.07 -1.16 -11.94
CA ASP A 55 19.27 -0.03 -12.85
C ASP A 55 20.28 0.95 -12.23
N ALA A 56 21.43 1.10 -12.88
CA ALA A 56 22.48 1.99 -12.42
C ALA A 56 22.11 3.48 -12.52
N GLY A 57 21.19 3.85 -13.42
CA GLY A 57 20.80 5.25 -13.65
C GLY A 57 19.92 5.85 -12.55
N SER A 58 19.16 5.01 -11.83
CA SER A 58 18.27 5.43 -10.74
C SER A 58 18.84 5.17 -9.34
N ALA A 59 20.09 4.69 -9.26
CA ALA A 59 20.74 4.31 -8.01
C ALA A 59 21.08 5.53 -7.13
N PRO A 60 20.87 5.47 -5.80
CA PRO A 60 21.29 6.54 -4.90
C PRO A 60 22.82 6.73 -4.86
N ALA A 61 23.27 7.98 -4.85
CA ALA A 61 24.67 8.33 -4.68
C ALA A 61 25.07 8.42 -3.20
N LEU A 62 26.37 8.47 -2.94
CA LEU A 62 26.88 8.69 -1.58
C LEU A 62 26.51 10.10 -1.11
N GLY A 63 25.90 10.21 0.07
CA GLY A 63 25.31 11.44 0.58
C GLY A 63 23.79 11.52 0.40
N ASP A 64 23.20 10.76 -0.52
CA ASP A 64 21.76 10.79 -0.76
C ASP A 64 20.96 10.11 0.35
N ARG A 65 19.70 10.51 0.49
CA ARG A 65 18.72 9.78 1.30
C ARG A 65 18.12 8.63 0.49
N VAL A 66 18.24 7.43 1.04
CA VAL A 66 17.61 6.23 0.50
C VAL A 66 16.27 6.04 1.19
N ALA A 67 15.20 6.08 0.40
CA ALA A 67 13.85 5.81 0.83
C ALA A 67 13.55 4.31 0.67
N TYR A 68 12.97 3.69 1.68
CA TYR A 68 12.61 2.27 1.64
C TYR A 68 11.38 1.97 2.48
N VAL A 69 10.72 0.86 2.15
CA VAL A 69 9.67 0.25 2.96
C VAL A 69 10.06 -1.17 3.31
N MET A 70 9.54 -1.66 4.43
CA MET A 70 9.73 -3.03 4.89
C MET A 70 8.66 -3.95 4.30
N ILE A 71 9.09 -4.87 3.45
CA ILE A 71 8.22 -5.86 2.80
C ILE A 71 8.14 -7.15 3.62
N LYS A 72 7.06 -7.90 3.41
CA LYS A 72 6.89 -9.22 4.03
C LYS A 72 7.89 -10.20 3.42
N GLY A 73 8.78 -10.73 4.25
CA GLY A 73 9.78 -11.74 3.88
C GLY A 73 9.44 -13.13 4.41
N ALA A 74 10.33 -14.09 4.14
CA ALA A 74 10.29 -15.39 4.78
C ALA A 74 10.45 -15.27 6.31
N ALA A 75 9.96 -16.26 7.05
CA ALA A 75 10.17 -16.33 8.49
C ALA A 75 11.67 -16.22 8.81
N ASN A 76 12.03 -15.38 9.79
CA ASN A 76 13.41 -15.08 10.21
C ASN A 76 14.31 -14.37 9.18
N SER A 77 13.76 -13.88 8.06
CA SER A 77 14.54 -13.06 7.12
C SER A 77 15.01 -11.76 7.78
N LYS A 78 16.25 -11.38 7.50
CA LYS A 78 16.88 -10.26 8.21
C LYS A 78 16.31 -8.94 7.69
N GLY A 79 16.29 -7.92 8.54
CA GLY A 79 15.70 -6.62 8.18
C GLY A 79 16.30 -6.01 6.90
N TYR A 80 17.60 -6.22 6.65
CA TYR A 80 18.25 -5.71 5.43
C TYR A 80 17.84 -6.45 4.15
N GLU A 81 17.29 -7.65 4.23
CA GLU A 81 16.79 -8.41 3.07
C GLU A 81 15.38 -7.94 2.69
N ARG A 82 14.63 -7.48 3.69
CA ARG A 82 13.23 -7.05 3.61
C ARG A 82 13.03 -5.57 3.30
N ALA A 83 14.09 -4.81 3.07
CA ALA A 83 13.97 -3.44 2.59
C ALA A 83 13.82 -3.43 1.07
N GLU A 84 12.87 -2.65 0.56
CA GLU A 84 12.66 -2.48 -0.88
C GLU A 84 12.26 -1.04 -1.21
N ASP A 85 12.51 -0.63 -2.45
CA ASP A 85 12.17 0.68 -2.96
C ASP A 85 10.63 0.85 -3.04
N PRO A 86 10.05 1.97 -2.56
CA PRO A 86 8.60 2.12 -2.53
C PRO A 86 7.96 2.14 -3.93
N ILE A 87 8.65 2.61 -4.97
CA ILE A 87 8.13 2.59 -6.36
C ILE A 87 8.07 1.15 -6.83
N PHE A 88 9.14 0.38 -6.64
CA PHE A 88 9.18 -1.03 -7.00
C PHE A 88 8.08 -1.84 -6.27
N VAL A 89 7.81 -1.52 -5.00
CA VAL A 89 6.73 -2.13 -4.23
C VAL A 89 5.36 -1.83 -4.83
N LEU A 90 5.10 -0.58 -5.22
CA LEU A 90 3.85 -0.20 -5.89
C LEU A 90 3.68 -0.91 -7.22
N GLU A 91 4.70 -0.89 -8.09
CA GLU A 91 4.62 -1.49 -9.43
C GLU A 91 4.32 -2.99 -9.36
N ASN A 92 4.97 -3.69 -8.42
CA ASN A 92 4.92 -5.16 -8.32
C ASN A 92 3.93 -5.69 -7.27
N ASN A 93 3.14 -4.81 -6.65
CA ASN A 93 2.17 -5.15 -5.61
C ASN A 93 2.78 -5.99 -4.46
N ILE A 94 3.98 -5.62 -4.00
CA ILE A 94 4.68 -6.41 -2.98
C ILE A 94 4.04 -6.16 -1.62
N PRO A 95 3.66 -7.20 -0.85
CA PRO A 95 3.03 -7.03 0.44
C PRO A 95 3.98 -6.38 1.45
N ILE A 96 3.49 -5.34 2.13
CA ILE A 96 4.20 -4.63 3.19
C ILE A 96 4.10 -5.44 4.50
N ASP A 97 5.16 -5.43 5.30
CA ASP A 97 5.15 -6.04 6.62
C ASP A 97 4.51 -5.11 7.66
N THR A 98 3.17 -5.12 7.72
CA THR A 98 2.41 -4.30 8.66
C THR A 98 2.74 -4.61 10.13
N LYS A 99 3.13 -5.85 10.43
CA LYS A 99 3.53 -6.28 11.77
C LYS A 99 4.85 -5.62 12.20
N TYR A 100 5.82 -5.52 11.28
CA TYR A 100 7.05 -4.77 11.54
C TYR A 100 6.76 -3.33 11.95
N TYR A 101 5.86 -2.63 11.25
CA TYR A 101 5.54 -1.23 11.62
C TYR A 101 4.82 -1.15 12.97
N LEU A 102 3.91 -2.08 13.26
CA LEU A 102 3.24 -2.14 14.56
C LEU A 102 4.25 -2.35 15.70
N ASP A 103 5.08 -3.39 15.59
CA ASP A 103 5.94 -3.84 16.69
C ASP A 103 7.21 -2.97 16.82
N ASN A 104 7.82 -2.55 15.71
CA ASN A 104 9.11 -1.84 15.74
C ASN A 104 8.98 -0.31 15.68
N GLN A 105 7.91 0.23 15.08
CA GLN A 105 7.76 1.68 14.88
C GLN A 105 6.70 2.29 15.81
N LEU A 106 5.57 1.62 16.02
CA LEU A 106 4.46 2.18 16.81
C LEU A 106 4.48 1.75 18.28
N ALA A 107 4.81 0.50 18.60
CA ALA A 107 4.72 -0.03 19.97
C ALA A 107 5.56 0.76 20.97
N ASN A 108 6.85 0.99 20.68
CA ASN A 108 7.75 1.65 21.62
C ASN A 108 7.37 3.12 21.91
N PRO A 109 7.08 3.97 20.90
CA PRO A 109 6.61 5.34 21.18
C PRO A 109 5.26 5.38 21.89
N LEU A 110 4.32 4.49 21.54
CA LEU A 110 3.01 4.44 22.20
C LEU A 110 3.13 4.00 23.66
N GLY A 111 3.96 3.00 23.96
CA GLY A 111 4.26 2.59 25.34
C GLY A 111 4.77 3.76 26.18
N ARG A 112 5.80 4.48 25.70
CA ARG A 112 6.37 5.64 26.40
C ARG A 112 5.37 6.75 26.72
N ILE A 113 4.35 6.95 25.88
CA ILE A 113 3.33 7.99 26.06
C ILE A 113 2.20 7.51 26.97
N PHE A 114 1.71 6.29 26.77
CA PHE A 114 0.50 5.79 27.43
C PHE A 114 0.76 5.04 28.73
N GLU A 115 1.93 4.43 28.93
CA GLU A 115 2.28 3.72 30.17
C GLU A 115 2.21 4.64 31.41
N PRO A 116 2.77 5.87 31.41
CA PRO A 116 2.69 6.75 32.58
C PRO A 116 1.27 7.24 32.91
N ILE A 117 0.36 7.20 31.94
CA ILE A 117 -1.00 7.74 32.07
C ILE A 117 -2.01 6.64 32.42
N LEU A 118 -1.90 5.48 31.79
CA LEU A 118 -2.89 4.39 31.86
C LEU A 118 -2.40 3.15 32.61
N GLY A 119 -1.09 3.07 32.88
CA GLY A 119 -0.41 1.88 33.35
C GLY A 119 -0.11 0.87 32.23
N GLU A 120 0.92 0.05 32.45
CA GLU A 120 1.48 -0.90 31.48
C GLU A 120 0.44 -1.84 30.86
N LYS A 121 -0.45 -2.41 31.69
CA LYS A 121 -1.48 -3.35 31.22
C LYS A 121 -2.43 -2.73 30.21
N LYS A 122 -2.89 -1.50 30.44
CA LYS A 122 -3.83 -0.81 29.53
C LYS A 122 -3.13 -0.31 28.27
N ALA A 123 -1.89 0.15 28.38
CA ALA A 123 -1.09 0.53 27.22
C ALA A 123 -0.86 -0.67 26.27
N ASN A 124 -0.55 -1.84 26.80
CA ASN A 124 -0.37 -3.06 26.01
C ASN A 124 -1.65 -3.54 25.31
N GLN A 125 -2.83 -3.27 25.89
CA GLN A 125 -4.13 -3.53 25.25
C GLN A 125 -4.44 -2.60 24.06
N LEU A 126 -3.68 -1.51 23.87
CA LEU A 126 -3.80 -0.69 22.65
C LEU A 126 -3.14 -1.39 21.46
N LEU A 127 -2.11 -2.19 21.70
CA LEU A 127 -1.35 -2.90 20.67
C LEU A 127 -1.91 -4.30 20.39
N THR A 128 -2.70 -4.84 21.31
CA THR A 128 -3.28 -6.19 21.21
C THR A 128 -4.77 -6.13 21.50
N GLY A 129 -5.61 -6.64 20.59
CA GLY A 129 -7.05 -6.61 20.81
C GLY A 129 -7.85 -7.11 19.63
N GLU A 130 -9.16 -6.85 19.66
CA GLU A 130 -10.06 -7.18 18.56
C GLU A 130 -9.71 -6.41 17.27
N HIS A 131 -9.30 -5.14 17.41
CA HIS A 131 -8.90 -4.27 16.32
C HIS A 131 -7.64 -4.74 15.57
N THR A 132 -6.88 -5.69 16.14
CA THR A 132 -5.68 -6.26 15.50
C THR A 132 -5.89 -7.64 14.87
N ARG A 133 -7.11 -8.20 14.94
CA ARG A 133 -7.40 -9.55 14.42
C ARG A 133 -7.68 -9.58 12.92
N SER A 134 -8.12 -8.46 12.36
CA SER A 134 -8.42 -8.35 10.93
C SER A 134 -7.17 -7.93 10.16
N ILE A 135 -6.50 -8.89 9.52
CA ILE A 135 -5.30 -8.64 8.73
C ILE A 135 -5.63 -8.88 7.24
N SER A 136 -5.39 -7.86 6.43
CA SER A 136 -5.42 -7.98 4.97
C SER A 136 -4.00 -8.19 4.46
N VAL A 137 -3.79 -9.16 3.57
CA VAL A 137 -2.48 -9.37 2.94
C VAL A 137 -2.68 -9.33 1.43
N ALA A 138 -2.02 -8.38 0.77
CA ALA A 138 -2.00 -8.31 -0.68
C ALA A 138 -1.30 -9.54 -1.26
N ALA A 139 -1.86 -10.10 -2.34
CA ALA A 139 -1.21 -11.16 -3.08
C ALA A 139 -0.10 -10.56 -3.96
N PRO A 140 1.18 -10.96 -3.80
CA PRO A 140 2.28 -10.42 -4.60
C PRO A 140 2.10 -10.74 -6.08
N SER A 141 2.39 -9.80 -6.97
CA SER A 141 2.36 -10.08 -8.43
C SER A 141 3.58 -10.86 -8.91
N LEU A 142 4.68 -10.84 -8.13
CA LEU A 142 5.92 -11.54 -8.44
C LEU A 142 6.18 -12.70 -7.46
N GLY A 143 6.50 -13.86 -8.00
CA GLY A 143 6.93 -15.05 -7.25
C GLY A 143 6.92 -16.28 -8.14
N GLY A 144 7.90 -17.18 -7.97
CA GLY A 144 8.03 -18.40 -8.81
C GLY A 144 6.77 -19.26 -8.84
N LEU A 145 6.02 -19.28 -7.72
CA LEU A 145 4.75 -20.00 -7.60
C LEU A 145 3.55 -19.20 -8.17
N MET A 146 3.59 -17.86 -8.07
CA MET A 146 2.50 -16.99 -8.55
C MET A 146 2.39 -16.95 -10.07
N LYS A 147 3.49 -17.20 -10.81
CA LYS A 147 3.47 -17.29 -12.28
C LYS A 147 2.58 -18.42 -12.82
N PHE A 148 2.34 -19.47 -12.04
CA PHE A 148 1.52 -20.62 -12.45
C PHE A 148 0.10 -20.57 -11.85
N THR A 149 -0.23 -19.52 -11.09
CA THR A 149 -1.53 -19.39 -10.44
C THR A 149 -2.54 -18.75 -11.40
N LYS A 150 -3.56 -19.51 -11.84
CA LYS A 150 -4.68 -18.97 -12.61
C LYS A 150 -5.58 -18.16 -11.69
N ARG A 151 -5.66 -16.84 -11.91
CA ARG A 151 -6.49 -15.94 -11.10
C ARG A 151 -7.97 -16.11 -11.47
N THR A 152 -8.72 -16.80 -10.63
CA THR A 152 -10.19 -16.88 -10.75
C THR A 152 -10.81 -15.60 -10.22
N GLN A 153 -11.66 -14.96 -11.02
CA GLN A 153 -12.39 -13.77 -10.59
C GLN A 153 -13.48 -14.16 -9.57
N THR A 154 -13.82 -13.23 -8.69
CA THR A 154 -14.89 -13.40 -7.71
C THR A 154 -15.99 -12.38 -7.93
N CYS A 155 -17.23 -12.75 -7.60
CA CYS A 155 -18.40 -11.89 -7.63
C CYS A 155 -18.17 -10.69 -6.70
N MET A 156 -18.41 -9.47 -7.20
CA MET A 156 -18.22 -8.26 -6.40
C MET A 156 -19.19 -8.17 -5.21
N GLY A 157 -20.40 -8.72 -5.33
CA GLY A 157 -21.43 -8.73 -4.30
C GLY A 157 -21.21 -9.77 -3.20
N CYS A 158 -21.06 -11.04 -3.55
CA CYS A 158 -21.04 -12.15 -2.59
C CYS A 158 -19.69 -12.88 -2.47
N LYS A 159 -18.65 -12.48 -3.23
CA LYS A 159 -17.32 -13.11 -3.27
C LYS A 159 -17.29 -14.56 -3.76
N LYS A 160 -18.40 -15.11 -4.26
CA LYS A 160 -18.44 -16.41 -4.94
C LYS A 160 -17.45 -16.42 -6.12
N PRO A 161 -16.60 -17.45 -6.30
CA PRO A 161 -15.77 -17.61 -7.49
C PRO A 161 -16.63 -17.70 -8.76
N LEU A 162 -16.27 -16.93 -9.79
CA LEU A 162 -16.94 -16.90 -11.08
C LEU A 162 -16.28 -17.94 -12.00
N SER A 163 -16.81 -19.16 -11.97
CA SER A 163 -16.31 -20.29 -12.77
C SER A 163 -17.22 -20.67 -13.94
N GLY A 164 -18.47 -20.17 -13.96
CA GLY A 164 -19.41 -20.40 -15.06
C GLY A 164 -18.98 -19.66 -16.32
N LYS A 165 -19.19 -20.26 -17.51
CA LYS A 165 -18.78 -19.66 -18.80
C LYS A 165 -19.35 -18.25 -19.01
N GLU A 166 -20.59 -18.02 -18.57
CA GLU A 166 -21.30 -16.74 -18.71
C GLU A 166 -20.87 -15.69 -17.69
N GLU A 167 -20.33 -16.10 -16.54
CA GLU A 167 -19.95 -15.19 -15.45
C GLU A 167 -18.43 -14.97 -15.38
N MET A 168 -17.63 -15.82 -16.03
CA MET A 168 -16.16 -15.85 -15.90
C MET A 168 -15.51 -14.51 -16.27
N ALA A 169 -16.11 -13.77 -17.20
CA ALA A 169 -15.66 -12.43 -17.62
C ALA A 169 -16.33 -11.28 -16.84
N GLY A 170 -17.45 -11.55 -16.16
CA GLY A 170 -18.30 -10.54 -15.52
C GLY A 170 -17.82 -10.06 -14.14
N ALA A 171 -18.55 -9.09 -13.58
CA ALA A 171 -18.36 -8.59 -12.22
C ALA A 171 -19.24 -9.32 -11.20
N VAL A 172 -20.41 -9.84 -11.60
CA VAL A 172 -21.40 -10.43 -10.69
C VAL A 172 -21.80 -11.85 -11.07
N CYS A 173 -22.22 -12.63 -10.07
CA CYS A 173 -22.89 -13.90 -10.34
C CYS A 173 -24.40 -13.72 -10.55
N GLU A 174 -25.07 -14.75 -11.02
CA GLU A 174 -26.49 -14.84 -11.31
C GLU A 174 -27.34 -14.40 -10.12
N ASN A 175 -27.01 -14.86 -8.91
CA ASN A 175 -27.72 -14.48 -7.68
C ASN A 175 -27.57 -12.99 -7.33
N CYS A 176 -26.50 -12.34 -7.78
CA CYS A 176 -26.24 -10.92 -7.53
C CYS A 176 -26.63 -10.03 -8.71
N ARG A 177 -27.05 -10.59 -9.85
CA ARG A 177 -27.50 -9.87 -11.04
C ARG A 177 -28.63 -8.86 -10.76
N PRO A 178 -29.63 -9.15 -9.92
CA PRO A 178 -30.66 -8.15 -9.58
C PRO A 178 -30.11 -6.89 -8.90
N ARG A 179 -28.91 -6.97 -8.30
CA ARG A 179 -28.23 -5.86 -7.62
C ARG A 179 -27.15 -5.20 -8.47
N ILE A 180 -27.10 -5.49 -9.77
CA ILE A 180 -26.03 -4.99 -10.66
C ILE A 180 -25.96 -3.46 -10.68
N GLY A 181 -27.10 -2.76 -10.74
CA GLY A 181 -27.13 -1.29 -10.74
C GLY A 181 -26.58 -0.68 -9.45
N GLU A 182 -26.89 -1.26 -8.29
CA GLU A 182 -26.33 -0.87 -6.98
C GLU A 182 -24.81 -1.06 -6.97
N LEU A 183 -24.34 -2.23 -7.40
CA LEU A 183 -22.92 -2.61 -7.38
C LEU A 183 -22.09 -1.79 -8.40
N TYR A 184 -22.66 -1.51 -9.56
CA TYR A 184 -22.06 -0.66 -10.59
C TYR A 184 -21.94 0.77 -10.09
N THR A 185 -23.03 1.36 -9.58
CA THR A 185 -23.03 2.73 -9.04
C THR A 185 -21.98 2.88 -7.94
N LYS A 186 -21.89 1.91 -7.01
CA LYS A 186 -20.87 1.92 -5.97
C LYS A 186 -19.44 1.88 -6.52
N SER A 187 -19.20 1.09 -7.56
CA SER A 187 -17.89 0.98 -8.21
C SER A 187 -17.56 2.25 -9.00
N LEU A 188 -18.55 2.83 -9.67
CA LEU A 188 -18.42 4.08 -10.42
C LEU A 188 -18.08 5.26 -9.50
N THR A 189 -18.78 5.40 -8.37
CA THR A 189 -18.46 6.43 -7.37
C THR A 189 -17.03 6.28 -6.84
N LYS A 190 -16.59 5.05 -6.56
CA LYS A 190 -15.21 4.78 -6.15
C LYS A 190 -14.20 5.22 -7.22
N VAL A 191 -14.44 4.91 -8.50
CA VAL A 191 -13.57 5.34 -9.60
C VAL A 191 -13.54 6.86 -9.70
N SER A 192 -14.69 7.52 -9.64
CA SER A 192 -14.79 8.98 -9.68
C SER A 192 -13.99 9.65 -8.56
N ASP A 193 -14.09 9.15 -7.33
CA ASP A 193 -13.32 9.67 -6.18
C ASP A 193 -11.80 9.53 -6.41
N LEU A 194 -11.37 8.40 -6.98
CA LEU A 194 -9.96 8.14 -7.28
C LEU A 194 -9.45 9.03 -8.43
N GLU A 195 -10.25 9.25 -9.47
CA GLU A 195 -9.91 10.14 -10.59
C GLU A 195 -9.78 11.60 -10.13
N VAL A 196 -10.68 12.07 -9.26
CA VAL A 196 -10.57 13.41 -8.66
C VAL A 196 -9.29 13.52 -7.82
N ARG A 197 -8.97 12.50 -7.02
CA ARG A 197 -7.73 12.47 -6.22
C ARG A 197 -6.49 12.49 -7.12
N PHE A 198 -6.48 11.68 -8.18
CA PHE A 198 -5.40 11.65 -9.16
C PHE A 198 -5.21 13.01 -9.83
N GLY A 199 -6.29 13.62 -10.33
CA GLY A 199 -6.24 14.94 -10.97
C GLY A 199 -5.70 16.03 -10.05
N ARG A 200 -6.12 16.05 -8.77
CA ARG A 200 -5.61 17.02 -7.77
C ARG A 200 -4.10 16.86 -7.52
N LEU A 201 -3.62 15.63 -7.37
CA LEU A 201 -2.19 15.38 -7.12
C LEU A 201 -1.33 15.73 -8.33
N TRP A 202 -1.78 15.38 -9.54
CA TRP A 202 -1.00 15.60 -10.76
C TRP A 202 -0.93 17.09 -11.14
N THR A 203 -2.05 17.81 -11.05
CA THR A 203 -2.10 19.26 -11.29
C THR A 203 -1.24 20.04 -10.28
N GLN A 204 -1.16 19.59 -9.02
CA GLN A 204 -0.27 20.18 -8.04
C GLN A 204 1.21 20.01 -8.43
N CYS A 205 1.59 18.88 -9.03
CA CYS A 205 2.96 18.72 -9.53
C CYS A 205 3.26 19.60 -10.74
N GLN A 206 2.31 19.79 -11.66
CA GLN A 206 2.48 20.71 -12.79
C GLN A 206 2.70 22.15 -12.31
N ARG A 207 1.94 22.59 -11.31
CA ARG A 207 2.13 23.91 -10.66
C ARG A 207 3.49 24.02 -10.00
N CYS A 208 3.94 22.98 -9.29
CA CYS A 208 5.25 22.94 -8.64
C CYS A 208 6.40 23.04 -9.67
N GLN A 209 6.27 22.38 -10.81
CA GLN A 209 7.24 22.45 -11.90
C GLN A 209 7.22 23.79 -12.65
N GLY A 210 6.07 24.49 -12.65
CA GLY A 210 5.89 25.72 -13.41
C GLY A 210 5.62 25.51 -14.91
N SER A 211 5.42 24.27 -15.36
CA SER A 211 5.07 23.95 -16.74
C SER A 211 3.78 23.14 -16.80
N LEU A 212 2.86 23.58 -17.66
CA LEU A 212 1.62 22.87 -17.99
C LEU A 212 1.75 21.99 -19.24
N HIS A 213 2.76 22.27 -20.06
CA HIS A 213 2.93 21.67 -21.40
C HIS A 213 4.01 20.59 -21.44
N CYS A 214 4.86 20.52 -20.42
CA CYS A 214 5.90 19.51 -20.30
C CYS A 214 5.46 18.37 -19.39
N GLU A 215 6.07 17.21 -19.57
CA GLU A 215 5.92 16.10 -18.64
C GLU A 215 6.51 16.45 -17.26
N VAL A 216 5.88 15.91 -16.22
CA VAL A 216 6.31 16.11 -14.83
C VAL A 216 7.48 15.22 -14.48
N ILE A 217 8.69 15.72 -14.70
CA ILE A 217 9.96 15.07 -14.35
C ILE A 217 10.37 15.51 -12.95
N CYS A 218 9.89 14.81 -11.93
CA CYS A 218 10.24 15.08 -10.53
C CYS A 218 10.68 13.79 -9.84
N SER A 219 11.82 13.84 -9.15
CA SER A 219 12.42 12.73 -8.39
C SER A 219 12.59 13.05 -6.90
N SER A 220 11.97 14.13 -6.41
CA SER A 220 12.07 14.56 -5.01
C SER A 220 11.41 13.55 -4.08
N ARG A 221 12.24 12.76 -3.39
CA ARG A 221 11.81 11.73 -2.44
C ARG A 221 11.30 12.30 -1.11
N ASP A 222 11.63 13.55 -0.82
CA ASP A 222 11.18 14.27 0.37
C ASP A 222 9.83 14.97 0.15
N CYS A 223 9.33 15.02 -1.09
CA CYS A 223 8.01 15.56 -1.38
C CYS A 223 6.91 14.57 -0.94
N PRO A 224 5.94 14.99 -0.11
CA PRO A 224 4.86 14.09 0.31
C PRO A 224 4.00 13.62 -0.87
N ILE A 225 3.89 14.43 -1.92
CA ILE A 225 3.09 14.11 -3.12
C ILE A 225 3.75 13.03 -3.99
N PHE A 226 5.07 12.86 -3.90
CA PHE A 226 5.83 12.02 -4.83
C PHE A 226 5.33 10.56 -4.87
N TYR A 227 5.16 9.92 -3.71
CA TYR A 227 4.61 8.56 -3.65
C TYR A 227 3.08 8.54 -3.76
N MET A 228 2.40 9.57 -3.23
CA MET A 228 0.95 9.67 -3.29
C MET A 228 0.43 9.71 -4.74
N ARG A 229 1.08 10.47 -5.64
CA ARG A 229 0.68 10.56 -7.04
C ARG A 229 0.87 9.24 -7.80
N MET A 230 1.94 8.50 -7.49
CA MET A 230 2.23 7.20 -8.12
C MET A 230 1.21 6.16 -7.67
N LYS A 231 0.87 6.14 -6.38
CA LYS A 231 -0.21 5.30 -5.84
C LYS A 231 -1.56 5.68 -6.46
N ALA A 232 -1.91 6.96 -6.51
CA ALA A 232 -3.17 7.41 -7.07
C ALA A 232 -3.34 7.02 -8.54
N LYS A 233 -2.26 7.11 -9.34
CA LYS A 233 -2.25 6.62 -10.73
C LYS A 233 -2.62 5.13 -10.79
N LYS A 234 -1.92 4.30 -10.00
CA LYS A 234 -2.17 2.85 -9.96
C LYS A 234 -3.57 2.50 -9.45
N ASP A 235 -4.05 3.19 -8.40
CA ASP A 235 -5.38 2.96 -7.84
C ASP A 235 -6.49 3.23 -8.88
N VAL A 236 -6.35 4.27 -9.70
CA VAL A 236 -7.26 4.58 -10.81
C VAL A 236 -7.19 3.49 -11.87
N GLU A 237 -5.99 3.13 -12.34
CA GLU A 237 -5.81 2.08 -13.35
C GLU A 237 -6.42 0.73 -12.92
N ASP A 238 -6.21 0.33 -11.66
CA ASP A 238 -6.74 -0.92 -11.13
C ASP A 238 -8.27 -0.84 -10.91
N SER A 239 -8.79 0.29 -10.46
CA SER A 239 -10.25 0.45 -10.25
C SER A 239 -11.02 0.59 -11.57
N GLN A 240 -10.42 1.17 -12.61
CA GLN A 240 -11.00 1.19 -13.96
C GLN A 240 -11.08 -0.22 -14.56
N LYS A 241 -10.04 -1.06 -14.36
CA LYS A 241 -10.10 -2.48 -14.75
C LYS A 241 -11.18 -3.24 -13.99
N GLU A 242 -11.39 -2.93 -12.71
CA GLU A 242 -12.49 -3.51 -11.93
C GLU A 242 -13.85 -3.08 -12.49
N LEU A 243 -14.03 -1.80 -12.83
CA LEU A 243 -15.28 -1.26 -13.37
C LEU A 243 -15.62 -1.84 -14.75
N ALA A 244 -14.61 -2.02 -15.63
CA ALA A 244 -14.79 -2.61 -16.96
C ALA A 244 -15.30 -4.06 -16.92
N ARG A 245 -15.25 -4.74 -15.77
CA ARG A 245 -15.82 -6.09 -15.63
C ARG A 245 -17.35 -6.11 -15.79
N PHE A 246 -18.02 -5.01 -15.46
CA PHE A 246 -19.48 -4.92 -15.58
C PHE A 246 -19.94 -4.93 -17.04
N ASP A 247 -19.08 -4.53 -17.98
CA ASP A 247 -19.37 -4.53 -19.43
C ASP A 247 -19.61 -5.95 -19.98
N PHE A 248 -19.16 -6.97 -19.24
CA PHE A 248 -19.28 -8.39 -19.60
C PHE A 248 -20.40 -9.12 -18.83
N ASP A 249 -21.14 -8.44 -17.94
CA ASP A 249 -22.26 -9.06 -17.23
C ASP A 249 -23.52 -9.09 -18.11
N ALA A 250 -24.23 -10.22 -18.13
CA ALA A 250 -25.53 -10.28 -18.79
C ALA A 250 -26.52 -9.36 -18.04
N GLY A 251 -26.98 -8.30 -18.70
CA GLY A 251 -27.72 -7.18 -18.10
C GLY A 251 -27.04 -5.81 -18.27
N ALA A 252 -25.83 -5.76 -18.83
CA ALA A 252 -25.18 -4.51 -19.26
C ALA A 252 -25.76 -3.93 -20.57
N TRP A 253 -26.63 -4.68 -21.26
CA TRP A 253 -27.25 -4.35 -22.55
C TRP A 253 -28.75 -4.60 -22.48
#